data_AF-A0A0M8MR73-F1
#
_entry.id   AF-A0A0M8MR73-F1
#
_cell.length_a   1.000
_cell.length_b   1.000
_cell.length_c   1.000
_cell.angle_alpha   90.00
_cell.angle_beta   90.00
_cell.angle_gamma   90.00
#
_symmetry.space_group_name_H-M   'P 1'
#
loop_
_entity.id
_entity.type
_entity.pdbx_description
1 polymer ?
#
loop_
_entity_poly.entity_id
_entity_poly.type
_entity_poly.pdbx_seq_one_letter_code
_entity_poly.pdbx_strand_id
1 'polypeptide(L)'
;MSTIQYRFPKDAWQVGVLIALFAYVDNAGPNSLGARIRNSIGGHATMDTIRNLAIAAHIGEALVMLFVNIRRNSSPKVTFKWVITTLLFGAPSWGAFSKVNNGIF
;
A
#
# COMPACT_ATOMS: atom_id res chain seq x y z
N MET A 1 -2.44 -28.08 4.56
CA MET A 1 -2.13 -26.63 4.60
C MET A 1 -2.68 -25.99 3.34
N SER A 2 -3.39 -24.87 3.43
CA SER A 2 -3.83 -24.14 2.24
C SER A 2 -2.60 -23.53 1.54
N THR A 3 -2.43 -23.83 0.26
CA THR A 3 -1.39 -23.22 -0.57
C THR A 3 -1.67 -21.74 -0.70
N ILE A 4 -0.70 -20.88 -0.38
CA ILE A 4 -0.85 -19.43 -0.60
C ILE A 4 -1.04 -19.19 -2.11
N GLN A 5 -2.13 -18.50 -2.44
CA GLN A 5 -2.46 -18.12 -3.80
C GLN A 5 -2.19 -16.64 -3.98
N TYR A 6 -1.85 -16.25 -5.21
CA TYR A 6 -1.77 -14.84 -5.58
C TYR A 6 -3.03 -14.41 -6.31
N ARG A 7 -3.61 -13.30 -5.88
CA ARG A 7 -4.69 -12.63 -6.57
C ARG A 7 -4.49 -11.13 -6.46
N PHE A 8 -4.32 -10.47 -7.60
CA PHE A 8 -4.29 -9.01 -7.61
C PHE A 8 -5.66 -8.48 -7.17
N PRO A 9 -5.71 -7.52 -6.24
CA PRO A 9 -6.97 -7.04 -5.71
C PRO A 9 -7.69 -6.22 -6.78
N LYS A 10 -9.00 -6.47 -6.93
CA LYS A 10 -9.83 -5.72 -7.88
C LYS A 10 -9.88 -4.23 -7.57
N ASP A 11 -9.65 -3.88 -6.31
CA ASP A 11 -9.75 -2.52 -5.79
C ASP A 11 -8.40 -1.77 -5.80
N ALA A 12 -7.35 -2.32 -6.43
CA ALA A 12 -6.04 -1.66 -6.53
C ALA A 12 -6.11 -0.26 -7.17
N TRP A 13 -7.10 0.00 -8.02
CA TRP A 13 -7.32 1.31 -8.64
C TRP A 13 -7.56 2.42 -7.60
N GLN A 14 -8.09 2.07 -6.42
CA GLN A 14 -8.32 3.01 -5.32
C GLN A 14 -7.01 3.62 -4.83
N VAL A 15 -5.92 2.85 -4.82
CA VAL A 15 -4.59 3.36 -4.44
C VAL A 15 -4.10 4.39 -5.45
N GLY A 16 -4.33 4.16 -6.75
CA GLY A 16 -4.02 5.13 -7.79
C GLY A 16 -4.77 6.45 -7.61
N VAL A 17 -6.06 6.39 -7.27
CA VAL A 17 -6.87 7.58 -6.96
C VAL A 17 -6.35 8.31 -5.72
N LEU A 18 -6.00 7.59 -4.67
CA LEU A 18 -5.43 8.18 -3.44
C LEU A 18 -4.09 8.86 -3.70
N ILE A 19 -3.21 8.24 -4.48
CA ILE A 19 -1.92 8.83 -4.89
C ILE A 19 -2.16 10.10 -5.71
N ALA A 20 -3.11 10.08 -6.66
CA ALA A 20 -3.44 11.26 -7.47
C ALA A 20 -3.99 12.41 -6.61
N LEU A 21 -4.87 12.12 -5.66
CA LEU A 21 -5.40 13.11 -4.72
C LEU A 21 -4.31 13.67 -3.80
N PHE A 22 -3.45 12.79 -3.27
CA PHE A 22 -2.31 13.21 -2.45
C PHE A 22 -1.39 14.12 -3.24
N ALA A 23 -1.02 13.73 -4.47
CA ALA A 23 -0.18 14.52 -5.36
C ALA A 23 -0.81 15.87 -5.72
N TYR A 24 -2.13 15.90 -5.95
CA TYR A 24 -2.87 17.14 -6.19
C TYR A 24 -2.76 18.09 -5.00
N VAL A 25 -2.98 17.61 -3.77
CA VAL A 25 -2.90 18.44 -2.55
C VAL A 25 -1.47 18.89 -2.28
N ASP A 26 -0.49 18.00 -2.43
CA ASP A 26 0.90 18.28 -2.09
C ASP A 26 1.53 19.26 -3.08
N ASN A 27 1.28 19.10 -4.38
CA ASN A 27 1.84 19.94 -5.44
C ASN A 27 0.94 21.13 -5.81
N ALA A 28 -0.09 21.40 -5.00
CA ALA A 28 -1.05 22.45 -5.28
C ALA A 28 -0.39 23.84 -5.27
N GLY A 29 -0.66 24.65 -6.30
CA GLY A 29 -0.21 26.04 -6.38
C GLY A 29 -0.90 26.94 -5.34
N PRO A 30 -0.33 28.12 -5.02
CA PRO A 30 -0.92 29.06 -4.06
C PRO A 30 -2.36 29.42 -4.40
N ASN A 31 -3.19 29.68 -3.37
CA ASN A 31 -4.61 30.05 -3.48
C ASN A 31 -5.55 29.00 -4.12
N SER A 32 -5.06 27.80 -4.44
CA SER A 32 -5.89 26.69 -4.91
C SER A 32 -6.59 25.93 -3.77
N LEU A 33 -7.61 25.14 -4.11
CA LEU A 33 -8.26 24.26 -3.14
C LEU A 33 -7.27 23.27 -2.51
N GLY A 34 -6.40 22.65 -3.30
CA GLY A 34 -5.36 21.74 -2.80
C GLY A 34 -4.43 22.41 -1.79
N ALA A 35 -4.02 23.66 -2.04
CA ALA A 35 -3.15 24.39 -1.10
C ALA A 35 -3.89 24.75 0.21
N ARG A 36 -5.19 25.05 0.14
CA ARG A 36 -6.01 25.26 1.34
C ARG A 36 -6.12 23.99 2.17
N ILE A 37 -6.35 22.84 1.53
CA ILE A 37 -6.39 21.54 2.19
C ILE A 37 -5.03 21.28 2.86
N ARG A 38 -3.93 21.37 2.09
CA ARG A 38 -2.57 21.19 2.59
C ARG A 38 -2.29 22.06 3.82
N ASN A 39 -2.62 23.35 3.75
CA ASN A 39 -2.39 24.26 4.87
C ASN A 39 -3.29 23.95 6.07
N SER A 40 -4.52 23.49 5.85
CA SER A 40 -5.44 23.13 6.95
C SER A 40 -4.98 21.91 7.75
N ILE A 41 -4.17 21.03 7.14
CA ILE A 41 -3.62 19.83 7.80
C ILE A 41 -2.17 20.02 8.27
N GLY A 42 -1.63 21.24 8.28
CA GLY A 42 -0.28 21.51 8.79
C GLY A 42 0.81 21.64 7.72
N GLY A 43 0.44 21.85 6.46
CA GLY A 43 1.37 22.20 5.38
C GLY A 43 2.21 21.03 4.86
N HIS A 44 3.29 21.36 4.13
CA HIS A 44 4.16 20.35 3.51
C HIS A 44 4.82 19.41 4.51
N ALA A 45 5.23 19.89 5.69
CA ALA A 45 5.84 19.04 6.72
C ALA A 45 4.92 17.88 7.14
N THR A 46 3.61 18.14 7.22
CA THR A 46 2.63 17.09 7.53
C THR A 46 2.42 16.16 6.34
N MET A 47 2.38 16.69 5.11
CA MET A 47 2.32 15.86 3.90
C MET A 47 3.51 14.89 3.80
N ASP A 48 4.74 15.38 4.04
CA ASP A 48 5.95 14.56 4.06
C ASP A 48 5.86 13.46 5.12
N THR A 49 5.36 13.80 6.31
CA THR A 49 5.13 12.83 7.38
C THR A 49 4.15 11.75 6.95
N ILE A 50 3.00 12.11 6.37
CA ILE A 50 1.99 11.16 5.87
C ILE A 50 2.59 10.26 4.79
N ARG A 51 3.36 10.84 3.85
CA ARG A 51 4.03 10.09 2.78
C ARG A 51 4.99 9.05 3.35
N ASN A 52 5.85 9.46 4.28
CA ASN A 52 6.84 8.56 4.90
C ASN A 52 6.17 7.44 5.70
N LEU A 53 5.09 7.75 6.42
CA LEU A 53 4.30 6.75 7.14
C LEU A 53 3.65 5.74 6.17
N ALA A 54 3.08 6.20 5.05
CA ALA A 54 2.49 5.33 4.04
C ALA A 54 3.53 4.39 3.42
N ILE A 55 4.72 4.92 3.07
CA ILE A 55 5.83 4.11 2.56
C ILE A 55 6.27 3.07 3.59
N ALA A 56 6.47 3.49 4.84
CA ALA A 56 6.88 2.60 5.92
C ALA A 56 5.84 1.48 6.17
N ALA A 57 4.56 1.82 6.14
CA ALA A 57 3.47 0.86 6.28
C ALA A 57 3.50 -0.20 5.16
N HIS A 58 3.62 0.21 3.89
CA HIS A 58 3.65 -0.73 2.77
C HIS A 58 4.92 -1.61 2.75
N ILE A 59 6.07 -1.08 3.16
CA ILE A 59 7.27 -1.89 3.38
C ILE A 59 7.00 -2.93 4.47
N GLY A 60 6.40 -2.51 5.60
CA GLY A 60 6.01 -3.42 6.68
C GLY A 60 5.06 -4.53 6.20
N GLU A 61 4.01 -4.18 5.45
CA GLU A 61 3.08 -5.16 4.87
C GLU A 61 3.79 -6.15 3.96
N ALA A 62 4.67 -5.68 3.07
CA ALA A 62 5.44 -6.51 2.17
C ALA A 62 6.35 -7.50 2.92
N LEU A 63 7.00 -7.04 4.01
CA LEU A 63 7.82 -7.88 4.87
C LEU A 63 7.01 -8.95 5.61
N VAL A 64 5.84 -8.59 6.15
CA VAL A 64 4.95 -9.56 6.83
C VAL A 64 4.46 -10.61 5.82
N MET A 65 4.06 -10.20 4.63
CA MET A 65 3.67 -11.14 3.57
C MET A 65 4.83 -12.03 3.13
N LEU A 66 6.02 -11.49 2.97
CA LEU A 66 7.23 -12.27 2.68
C LEU A 66 7.47 -13.33 3.75
N PHE A 67 7.44 -12.94 5.03
CA PHE A 67 7.62 -13.85 6.15
C PHE A 67 6.60 -14.99 6.14
N VAL A 68 5.32 -14.69 5.94
CA VAL A 68 4.27 -15.71 5.86
C VAL A 68 4.47 -16.65 4.68
N ASN A 69 4.81 -16.10 3.51
CA ASN A 69 5.05 -16.91 2.31
C ASN A 69 6.21 -17.89 2.54
N ILE A 70 7.31 -17.43 3.17
CA ILE A 70 8.45 -18.28 3.55
C ILE A 70 8.01 -19.35 4.56
N ARG A 71 7.34 -18.95 5.66
CA ARG A 71 6.88 -19.86 6.71
C ARG A 71 5.96 -20.96 6.18
N ARG A 72 5.16 -20.66 5.15
CA ARG A 72 4.24 -21.61 4.52
C ARG A 72 4.82 -22.32 3.29
N ASN A 73 6.14 -22.21 3.05
CA ASN A 73 6.83 -22.81 1.90
C ASN A 73 6.15 -22.50 0.56
N SER A 74 5.71 -21.26 0.40
CA SER A 74 5.04 -20.79 -0.83
C SER A 74 6.04 -20.74 -1.97
N SER A 75 5.57 -20.97 -3.21
CA SER A 75 6.46 -20.91 -4.37
C SER A 75 7.10 -19.53 -4.52
N PRO A 76 8.39 -19.43 -4.95
CA PRO A 76 9.08 -18.16 -5.11
C PRO A 76 8.33 -17.17 -6.01
N LYS A 77 7.65 -17.69 -7.05
CA LYS A 77 6.83 -16.90 -7.97
C LYS A 77 5.64 -16.23 -7.27
N VAL A 78 4.96 -16.93 -6.36
CA VAL A 78 3.83 -16.37 -5.60
C VAL A 78 4.33 -15.34 -4.59
N THR A 79 5.41 -15.66 -3.86
CA THR A 79 6.08 -14.75 -2.94
C THR A 79 6.48 -13.45 -3.62
N PHE A 80 7.17 -13.55 -4.76
CA PHE A 80 7.61 -12.39 -5.53
C PHE A 80 6.45 -11.51 -5.97
N LYS A 81 5.35 -12.11 -6.47
CA LYS A 81 4.17 -11.36 -6.88
C LYS A 81 3.55 -10.59 -5.72
N TRP A 82 3.39 -11.20 -4.55
CA TRP A 82 2.85 -10.53 -3.36
C TRP A 82 3.74 -9.35 -2.91
N VAL A 83 5.04 -9.58 -2.76
CA VAL A 83 5.97 -8.55 -2.28
C VAL A 83 6.07 -7.38 -3.26
N ILE A 84 6.31 -7.65 -4.54
CA ILE A 84 6.53 -6.60 -5.54
C ILE A 84 5.28 -5.78 -5.79
N THR A 85 4.10 -6.40 -5.87
CA THR A 85 2.90 -5.61 -6.10
C THR A 85 2.59 -4.69 -4.92
N THR A 86 2.78 -5.16 -3.69
CA THR A 86 2.65 -4.33 -2.48
C THR A 86 3.62 -3.16 -2.47
N LEU A 87 4.89 -3.39 -2.81
CA LEU A 87 5.90 -2.33 -2.82
C LEU A 87 5.68 -1.29 -3.93
N LEU A 88 5.30 -1.73 -5.13
CA LEU A 88 5.14 -0.83 -6.28
C LEU A 88 3.80 -0.09 -6.28
N PHE A 89 2.74 -0.75 -5.85
CA PHE A 89 1.38 -0.24 -5.99
C PHE A 89 0.70 0.06 -4.65
N GLY A 90 1.37 -0.16 -3.51
CA GLY A 90 0.72 -0.13 -2.19
C GLY A 90 -0.40 -1.17 -2.04
N ALA A 91 -0.45 -2.14 -2.95
CA ALA A 91 -1.51 -3.13 -3.04
C ALA A 91 -1.00 -4.42 -3.64
N PRO A 92 -1.48 -5.58 -3.18
CA PRO A 92 -2.50 -5.78 -2.14
C PRO A 92 -2.02 -5.52 -0.72
N SER A 93 -2.90 -4.96 0.12
CA SER A 93 -2.66 -4.82 1.56
C SER A 93 -2.67 -6.18 2.27
N TRP A 94 -2.21 -6.19 3.53
CA TRP A 94 -2.30 -7.37 4.39
C TRP A 94 -3.73 -7.94 4.47
N GLY A 95 -4.74 -7.07 4.51
CA GLY A 95 -6.15 -7.48 4.54
C GLY A 95 -6.55 -8.27 3.30
N ALA A 96 -6.14 -7.82 2.11
CA ALA A 96 -6.40 -8.53 0.86
C ALA A 96 -5.65 -9.87 0.80
N PHE A 97 -4.40 -9.90 1.27
CA PHE A 97 -3.61 -11.13 1.40
C PHE A 97 -4.26 -12.15 2.33
N SER A 98 -4.70 -11.72 3.51
CA SER A 98 -5.37 -12.58 4.49
C SER A 98 -6.71 -13.10 3.99
N LYS A 99 -7.50 -12.25 3.33
CA LYS A 99 -8.79 -12.64 2.74
C LYS A 99 -8.65 -13.69 1.63
N VAL A 100 -7.68 -13.53 0.74
CA VAL A 100 -7.43 -14.49 -0.36
C VAL A 100 -6.94 -15.83 0.17
N ASN A 101 -6.21 -15.82 1.28
CA ASN A 101 -5.56 -17.01 1.82
C ASN A 101 -6.28 -17.59 3.07
N ASN A 102 -7.57 -17.27 3.22
CA ASN A 102 -8.51 -17.78 4.23
C ASN A 102 -8.09 -17.57 5.69
N GLY A 103 -7.65 -16.36 6.05
CA GLY A 103 -7.23 -16.06 7.41
C GLY A 103 -5.88 -16.70 7.70
N ILE A 104 -4.85 -15.89 7.90
CA ILE A 104 -3.48 -16.39 8.12
C ILE A 104 -3.26 -16.66 9.62
N PHE A 105 -4.32 -17.11 10.29
CA PHE A 105 -4.32 -17.60 11.66
C PHE A 105 -4.71 -19.07 11.64
#